data_AF-A0A7C6KW27-F1
#
_entry.id   AF-A0A7C6KW27-F1
#
_cell.length_a   1.000
_cell.length_b   1.000
_cell.length_c   1.000
_cell.angle_alpha   90.00
_cell.angle_beta   90.00
_cell.angle_gamma   90.00
#
_symmetry.space_group_name_H-M   'P 1'
#
loop_
_entity.id
_entity.type
_entity.pdbx_description
1 polymer ?
#
loop_
_entity_poly.entity_id
_entity_poly.type
_entity_poly.pdbx_seq_one_letter_code
_entity_poly.pdbx_strand_id
1 'polypeptide(L)' 'MDQLEKIELVRKLLNNGASMNMSKDILLRLSKKVDQYIVDYYKKVQGEEKVHKDMGE' A
#
# COMPACT_ATOMS: atom_id res chain seq x y z
N MET A 1 3.58 -12.32 -2.14
CA MET A 1 3.36 -11.01 -2.77
C MET A 1 4.21 -9.98 -2.07
N ASP A 2 5.03 -9.29 -2.85
CA ASP A 2 5.76 -8.11 -2.41
C ASP A 2 4.81 -6.97 -1.99
N GLN A 3 5.30 -6.01 -1.20
CA GLN A 3 4.51 -4.87 -0.74
C GLN A 3 4.06 -3.99 -1.93
N LEU A 4 4.88 -3.81 -2.96
CA LEU A 4 4.50 -3.07 -4.16
C LEU A 4 3.38 -3.79 -4.92
N GLU A 5 3.45 -5.12 -5.02
CA GLU A 5 2.40 -5.93 -5.66
C GLU A 5 1.05 -5.78 -4.94
N LYS A 6 1.05 -5.72 -3.61
CA LYS A 6 -0.17 -5.49 -2.81
C LYS A 6 -0.76 -4.10 -3.07
N ILE A 7 0.08 -3.07 -3.12
CA ILE A 7 -0.34 -1.69 -3.46
C ILE A 7 -0.96 -1.67 -4.85
N GLU A 8 -0.30 -2.28 -5.84
CA GLU A 8 -0.77 -2.29 -7.22
C GLU A 8 -2.10 -3.04 -7.38
N LEU A 9 -2.25 -4.18 -6.72
CA LEU A 9 -3.48 -4.97 -6.73
C LEU A 9 -4.67 -4.16 -6.19
N VAL A 10 -4.53 -3.56 -5.01
CA VAL A 10 -5.63 -2.78 -4.40
C VAL A 10 -5.92 -1.52 -5.21
N ARG A 11 -4.90 -0.85 -5.77
CA ARG A 11 -5.08 0.30 -6.65
C ARG A 11 -5.90 -0.06 -7.90
N LYS A 12 -5.62 -1.22 -8.52
CA LYS A 12 -6.40 -1.74 -9.66
C LYS A 12 -7.85 -2.00 -9.26
N LEU A 13 -8.08 -2.64 -8.11
CA LEU A 13 -9.42 -2.89 -7.60
C LEU A 13 -10.20 -1.60 -7.32
N LEU A 14 -9.55 -0.58 -6.76
CA LEU A 14 -10.16 0.74 -6.53
C LEU A 14 -10.56 1.40 -7.85
N ASN A 15 -9.66 1.44 -8.82
CA ASN A 15 -9.91 2.06 -10.12
C ASN A 15 -11.04 1.34 -10.88
N ASN A 16 -11.02 0.00 -10.87
CA ASN A 16 -12.07 -0.80 -11.50
C ASN A 16 -13.40 -0.66 -10.75
N GLY A 17 -13.37 -0.63 -9.41
CA GLY A 17 -14.58 -0.39 -8.63
C GLY A 17 -15.19 0.97 -8.94
N ALA A 18 -14.37 2.01 -9.10
CA ALA A 18 -14.82 3.35 -9.44
C ALA A 18 -15.42 3.40 -10.86
N SER A 19 -14.81 2.72 -11.83
CA SER A 19 -15.35 2.64 -13.20
C SER A 19 -16.63 1.81 -13.30
N MET A 20 -16.79 0.80 -12.42
CA MET A 20 -18.00 -0.01 -12.30
C MET A 20 -19.10 0.65 -11.44
N ASN A 21 -18.89 1.90 -11.02
CA ASN A 21 -19.84 2.66 -10.20
C ASN A 21 -20.24 1.92 -8.90
N MET A 22 -19.27 1.21 -8.31
CA MET A 22 -19.42 0.47 -7.06
C MET A 22 -19.76 1.43 -5.90
N SER A 23 -20.36 0.92 -4.83
CA SER A 23 -20.78 1.76 -3.72
C SER A 23 -19.60 2.54 -3.11
N LYS A 24 -19.89 3.79 -2.72
CA LYS A 24 -18.89 4.69 -2.11
C LYS A 24 -18.23 4.07 -0.88
N ASP A 25 -18.96 3.26 -0.11
CA ASP A 25 -18.42 2.58 1.07
C ASP A 25 -17.35 1.55 0.70
N ILE A 26 -17.52 0.82 -0.41
CA ILE A 26 -16.51 -0.14 -0.87
C ILE A 26 -15.30 0.61 -1.42
N LEU A 27 -15.51 1.67 -2.20
CA LEU A 27 -14.41 2.52 -2.70
C LEU A 27 -13.61 3.14 -1.55
N LEU A 28 -14.28 3.62 -0.51
CA LEU A 28 -13.64 4.18 0.69
C LEU A 28 -12.80 3.13 1.42
N ARG A 29 -13.31 1.89 1.55
CA ARG A 29 -12.54 0.80 2.17
C ARG A 29 -11.31 0.45 1.35
N LEU A 30 -11.41 0.42 0.02
CA LEU A 30 -10.27 0.17 -0.87
C LEU A 30 -9.23 1.29 -0.80
N SER A 31 -9.65 2.55 -0.84
CA SER A 31 -8.76 3.72 -0.70
C SER A 31 -7.96 3.67 0.60
N LYS A 32 -8.61 3.46 1.75
CA LYS A 32 -7.92 3.34 3.05
C LYS A 32 -6.89 2.20 3.05
N LYS A 33 -7.16 1.12 2.32
CA LYS A 33 -6.25 -0.03 2.22
C LYS A 33 -5.04 0.27 1.34
N VAL A 34 -5.21 1.05 0.27
CA VAL A 34 -4.08 1.57 -0.53
C VAL A 34 -3.17 2.41 0.36
N ASP A 35 -3.74 3.38 1.08
CA ASP A 35 -2.97 4.29 1.95
C ASP A 35 -2.18 3.52 3.02
N GLN A 36 -2.83 2.54 3.66
CA GLN A 36 -2.18 1.68 4.65
C GLN A 36 -0.97 0.95 4.06
N TYR A 37 -1.11 0.34 2.88
CA TYR A 37 -0.01 -0.39 2.25
C TYR A 37 1.14 0.52 1.79
N ILE A 38 0.83 1.75 1.35
CA ILE A 38 1.87 2.75 1.05
C ILE A 38 2.66 3.09 2.31
N VAL A 39 1.98 3.37 3.42
CA VAL A 39 2.64 3.67 4.70
C VAL A 39 3.50 2.51 5.17
N ASP A 40 2.99 1.28 5.09
CA ASP A 40 3.72 0.08 5.50
C ASP A 40 4.95 -0.18 4.63
N TYR A 41 4.84 0.06 3.32
CA TYR A 41 5.98 -0.02 2.40
C TYR A 41 7.09 0.95 2.80
N TYR A 42 6.77 2.22 3.01
CA TYR A 42 7.79 3.21 3.40
C TYR A 42 8.36 2.96 4.78
N LYS A 43 7.56 2.52 5.75
CA LYS A 43 8.04 2.13 7.08
C LYS A 43 9.01 0.96 7.01
N LYS A 44 8.73 -0.04 6.16
CA LYS A 44 9.62 -1.17 5.94
C LYS A 44 10.95 -0.71 5.33
N VAL A 45 10.89 0.10 4.26
CA VAL A 45 12.10 0.63 3.59
C VAL A 45 12.95 1.47 4.56
N GLN A 46 12.33 2.37 5.31
CA GLN A 46 13.04 3.20 6.31
C GLN A 46 13.57 2.37 7.50
N GLY A 47 12.88 1.29 7.87
CA GLY A 47 13.35 0.35 8.89
C GLY A 47 14.59 -0.41 8.42
N GLU A 48 14.60 -0.86 7.17
CA GLU A 48 15.73 -1.56 6.54
C GLU A 48 16.94 -0.64 6.36
N GLU A 49 16.74 0.65 6.02
CA GLU A 49 17.81 1.65 5.97
C GLU A 49 18.47 1.90 7.34
N LYS A 50 17.72 1.80 8.45
CA LYS A 50 18.27 1.97 9.80
C LYS A 50 19.10 0.76 10.23
N VAL A 51 18.60 -0.46 9.98
CA VAL A 51 19.35 -1.69 10.30
C VAL A 51 20.69 -1.76 9.57
N HIS A 52 20.77 -1.26 8.33
CA HIS A 52 22.05 -1.20 7.60
C HIS A 52 23.04 -0.17 8.15
N LYS A 53 22.56 0.92 8.77
CA LYS A 53 23.43 1.90 9.43
C LYS A 53 23.96 1.40 10.77
N ASP A 54 23.16 0.65 11.52
CA ASP A 54 23.52 0.20 12.88
C ASP A 54 24.44 -1.04 12.89
N MET A 55 24.64 -1.72 11.75
CA MET A 55 25.57 -2.87 11.61
C MET A 55 26.94 -2.48 11.03
N GLY A 56 27.23 -1.19 10.90
CA GLY A 56 28.42 -0.64 10.26
C GLY A 56 29.35 0.17 11.18
N GLU A 57 29.33 -0.06 12.50
CA GLU A 57 30.28 0.53 13.47
C GLU A 57 31.24 -0.52 14.05
#